data_AF-A0A2D6XK00-F1
#
_entry.id   AF-A0A2D6XK00-F1
#
_cell.length_a   1.000
_cell.length_b   1.000
_cell.length_c   1.000
_cell.angle_alpha   90.00
_cell.angle_beta   90.00
_cell.angle_gamma   90.00
#
_symmetry.space_group_name_H-M   'P 1'
#
loop_
_entity.id
_entity.type
_entity.pdbx_description
1 polymer ?
#
loop_
_entity_poly.entity_id
_entity_poly.type
_entity_poly.pdbx_seq_one_letter_code
_entity_poly.pdbx_strand_id
1 'polypeptide(L)'
;MRKIVNLVYVLTFFILVDLIATLYWVVNELGTEANPIMNFFLSCSPLLFVVAKLGLSAGGVYILYFFRNRFKDTIFKSLVALNLIYISVFVYHLWGLLFLISTTI
;
A
#
# COMPACT_ATOMS: atom_id res chain seq x y z
N MET A 1 2.13 12.92 19.22
CA MET A 1 3.08 12.31 18.27
C MET A 1 2.98 10.80 18.23
N ARG A 2 2.95 10.08 19.37
CA ARG A 2 2.83 8.61 19.42
C ARG A 2 1.72 8.02 18.53
N LYS A 3 0.51 8.62 18.54
CA LYS A 3 -0.61 8.19 17.68
C LYS A 3 -0.31 8.31 16.17
N ILE A 4 0.30 9.42 15.76
CA ILE A 4 0.70 9.65 14.35
C ILE A 4 1.74 8.61 13.93
N VAL A 5 2.74 8.37 14.78
CA VAL A 5 3.78 7.36 14.52
C VAL A 5 3.17 5.96 14.39
N ASN A 6 2.24 5.58 15.27
CA ASN A 6 1.55 4.30 15.16
C ASN A 6 0.76 4.18 13.85
N LEU A 7 0.05 5.23 13.43
CA LEU A 7 -0.68 5.24 12.15
C LEU A 7 0.25 5.11 10.95
N VAL A 8 1.46 5.68 11.00
CA VAL A 8 2.47 5.50 9.97
C VAL A 8 2.97 4.06 9.96
N TYR A 9 3.24 3.43 11.11
CA TYR A 9 3.65 2.02 11.15
C TYR A 9 2.59 1.08 10.58
N VAL A 10 1.32 1.28 10.94
CA VAL A 10 0.21 0.47 10.40
C VAL A 10 0.10 0.67 8.88
N LEU A 11 0.20 1.92 8.40
CA LEU A 11 0.19 2.22 6.98
C LEU A 11 1.36 1.56 6.24
N THR A 12 2.58 1.64 6.78
CA THR A 12 3.76 0.99 6.20
C THR A 12 3.58 -0.52 6.13
N PHE A 13 3.02 -1.15 7.17
CA PHE A 13 2.72 -2.58 7.14
C PHE A 13 1.79 -2.94 5.98
N PHE A 14 0.69 -2.20 5.80
CA PHE A 14 -0.23 -2.46 4.69
C PHE A 14 0.40 -2.20 3.32
N ILE A 15 1.25 -1.19 3.18
CA ILE A 15 1.99 -0.93 1.93
C ILE A 15 2.91 -2.11 1.58
N LEU A 16 3.56 -2.72 2.58
CA LEU A 16 4.40 -3.90 2.36
C LEU A 16 3.57 -5.12 1.96
N VAL A 17 2.43 -5.34 2.62
CA VAL A 17 1.50 -6.41 2.25
C VAL A 17 1.01 -6.23 0.81
N ASP A 18 0.61 -5.02 0.45
CA ASP A 18 0.16 -4.67 -0.90
C ASP A 18 1.26 -4.88 -1.95
N LEU A 19 2.50 -4.43 -1.68
CA LEU A 19 3.67 -4.69 -2.54
C LEU A 19 3.88 -6.19 -2.79
N ILE A 20 3.88 -6.99 -1.71
CA ILE A 20 4.13 -8.44 -1.79
C ILE A 20 2.99 -9.13 -2.54
N ALA A 21 1.73 -8.76 -2.25
CA ALA A 21 0.56 -9.31 -2.90
C ALA A 21 0.57 -9.01 -4.41
N THR A 22 0.85 -7.77 -4.81
CA THR A 22 0.97 -7.41 -6.24
C THR A 22 2.03 -8.27 -6.93
N LEU A 23 3.23 -8.37 -6.36
CA LEU A 23 4.30 -9.17 -6.95
C LEU A 23 3.92 -10.64 -7.07
N TYR A 24 3.33 -11.21 -6.01
CA TYR A 24 2.89 -12.59 -6.03
C TYR A 24 1.84 -12.83 -7.12
N TRP A 25 0.82 -11.98 -7.23
CA TRP A 25 -0.22 -12.14 -8.23
C TRP A 25 0.28 -11.96 -9.66
N VAL A 26 1.11 -10.94 -9.92
CA VAL A 26 1.59 -10.67 -11.28
C VAL A 26 2.60 -11.73 -11.72
N VAL A 27 3.52 -12.15 -10.86
CA VAL A 27 4.52 -13.18 -11.20
C VAL A 27 3.89 -14.55 -11.44
N ASN A 28 2.76 -14.85 -10.79
CA ASN A 28 2.02 -16.10 -11.00
C ASN A 28 0.91 -15.97 -12.05
N GLU A 29 0.86 -14.87 -12.82
CA GLU A 29 -0.15 -14.61 -13.85
C GLU A 29 -1.61 -14.62 -13.32
N LEU A 30 -1.80 -14.38 -12.01
CA LEU A 30 -3.10 -14.38 -11.32
C LEU A 30 -3.82 -13.03 -11.42
N GLY A 31 -3.14 -11.98 -11.88
CA GLY A 31 -3.69 -10.65 -12.00
C GLY A 31 -2.74 -9.67 -12.67
N THR A 32 -3.25 -8.47 -12.96
CA THR A 32 -2.50 -7.37 -13.58
C THR A 32 -2.46 -6.16 -12.65
N GLU A 33 -1.39 -5.37 -12.71
CA GLU A 33 -1.30 -4.13 -11.95
C GLU A 33 -2.25 -3.07 -12.52
N ALA A 34 -3.23 -2.65 -11.71
CA ALA A 34 -4.27 -1.72 -12.15
C ALA A 34 -3.79 -0.26 -12.23
N ASN A 35 -2.73 0.11 -11.49
CA ASN A 35 -2.18 1.46 -11.53
C ASN A 35 -1.26 1.62 -12.74
N PRO A 36 -1.59 2.50 -13.72
CA PRO A 36 -0.83 2.61 -14.97
C PRO A 36 0.63 3.04 -14.76
N ILE A 37 0.90 3.86 -13.73
CA ILE A 37 2.26 4.30 -13.40
C ILE A 37 3.05 3.11 -12.84
N MET A 38 2.46 2.33 -11.94
CA MET A 38 3.13 1.15 -11.38
C MET A 38 3.28 0.04 -12.42
N ASN A 39 2.29 -0.14 -13.30
CA ASN A 39 2.34 -1.09 -14.39
C ASN A 39 3.49 -0.76 -15.37
N PHE A 40 3.75 0.53 -15.63
CA PHE A 40 4.93 0.95 -16.39
C PHE A 40 6.23 0.44 -15.75
N PHE A 41 6.45 0.70 -14.46
CA PHE A 41 7.66 0.22 -13.78
C PHE A 41 7.75 -1.31 -13.74
N LEU A 42 6.61 -1.98 -13.52
CA LEU A 42 6.51 -3.43 -13.48
C LEU A 42 6.84 -4.07 -14.83
N SER A 43 6.40 -3.45 -15.93
CA SER A 43 6.73 -3.89 -17.30
C SER A 43 8.22 -3.77 -17.64
N CYS A 44 8.94 -2.84 -17.00
CA CYS A 44 10.38 -2.73 -17.16
C CYS A 44 11.13 -3.76 -16.31
N SER A 45 10.79 -3.86 -15.01
CA SER A 45 11.39 -4.84 -14.09
C SER A 45 10.62 -4.92 -12.77
N PRO A 46 10.44 -6.11 -12.17
CA PRO A 46 9.89 -6.26 -10.82
C PRO A 46 10.65 -5.46 -9.76
N LEU A 47 11.98 -5.33 -9.90
CA LEU A 47 12.79 -4.55 -8.97
C LEU A 47 12.52 -3.05 -9.09
N LEU A 48 12.33 -2.55 -10.32
CA LEU A 48 11.97 -1.14 -10.55
C LEU A 48 10.59 -0.82 -9.98
N PHE A 49 9.63 -1.74 -10.09
CA PHE A 49 8.34 -1.62 -9.41
C PHE A 49 8.49 -1.50 -7.90
N VAL A 50 9.32 -2.35 -7.26
CA VAL A 50 9.58 -2.27 -5.81
C VAL A 50 10.17 -0.92 -5.43
N VAL A 51 11.21 -0.48 -6.13
CA VAL A 51 11.88 0.80 -5.87
C VAL A 51 10.90 1.97 -6.06
N ALA A 52 10.11 1.96 -7.12
CA ALA A 52 9.12 3.01 -7.40
C ALA A 52 8.02 3.07 -6.32
N LYS A 53 7.45 1.92 -5.94
CA LYS A 53 6.36 1.83 -4.96
C LYS A 53 6.82 2.21 -3.54
N LEU A 54 8.00 1.73 -3.13
CA LEU A 54 8.61 2.12 -1.86
C LEU A 54 9.05 3.59 -1.87
N GLY A 55 9.62 4.08 -2.97
CA GLY A 55 10.04 5.47 -3.13
C GLY A 55 8.86 6.45 -3.05
N LEU A 56 7.75 6.13 -3.73
CA LEU A 56 6.52 6.93 -3.67
C LEU A 56 5.96 6.98 -2.24
N SER A 57 5.92 5.83 -1.56
CA SER A 57 5.44 5.71 -0.19
C SER A 57 6.32 6.47 0.80
N ALA A 58 7.65 6.31 0.69
CA ALA A 58 8.62 7.03 1.50
C ALA A 58 8.54 8.54 1.28
N GLY A 59 8.37 8.98 0.03
CA GLY A 59 8.14 10.39 -0.32
C GLY A 59 6.89 10.96 0.36
N GLY A 60 5.77 10.22 0.33
CA GLY A 60 4.55 10.61 1.05
C GLY A 60 4.76 10.74 2.55
N VAL A 61 5.40 9.75 3.18
CA VAL A 61 5.72 9.79 4.62
C VAL A 61 6.67 10.96 4.94
N TYR A 62 7.65 11.23 4.09
CA TYR A 62 8.59 12.34 4.26
C TYR A 62 7.88 13.70 4.22
N ILE A 63 6.95 13.91 3.28
CA ILE A 63 6.13 15.14 3.21
C ILE A 63 5.35 15.33 4.51
N LEU A 64 4.68 14.28 5.00
CA LEU A 64 3.95 14.33 6.27
C LEU A 64 4.87 14.64 7.45
N TYR A 65 6.08 14.05 7.47
CA TYR A 65 7.07 14.31 8.49
C TYR A 65 7.56 15.77 8.44
N PHE A 66 7.86 16.30 7.27
CA PHE A 66 8.34 17.67 7.08
C PHE A 66 7.33 18.69 7.60
N PHE A 67 6.04 18.47 7.31
CA PHE A 67 4.95 19.39 7.68
C PHE A 67 4.30 19.10 9.05
N ARG A 68 4.79 18.11 9.81
CA ARG A 68 4.16 17.59 11.04
C ARG A 68 3.82 18.63 12.11
N ASN A 69 4.61 19.69 12.22
CA ASN A 69 4.41 20.74 13.22
C ASN A 69 3.40 21.81 12.76
N ARG A 70 3.27 22.03 11.45
CA ARG A 70 2.41 23.07 10.87
C ARG A 70 0.97 22.59 10.64
N PHE A 71 0.80 21.34 10.24
CA PHE A 71 -0.51 20.80 9.81
C PHE A 71 -0.89 19.52 10.58
N LYS A 72 -0.64 19.50 11.89
CA LYS A 72 -0.78 18.31 12.74
C LYS A 72 -2.14 17.62 12.65
N ASP A 73 -3.24 18.40 12.71
CA ASP A 73 -4.60 17.83 12.68
C ASP A 73 -4.97 17.31 11.30
N THR A 74 -4.59 18.05 10.24
CA THR A 74 -4.76 17.60 8.86
C THR A 74 -4.00 16.30 8.60
N ILE A 75 -2.74 16.23 9.01
CA ILE A 75 -1.90 15.04 8.88
C ILE A 75 -2.51 13.86 9.62
N PHE A 76 -3.00 14.07 10.85
CA PHE A 76 -3.66 13.00 11.61
C PHE A 76 -4.91 12.49 10.89
N LYS A 77 -5.79 13.38 10.43
CA LYS A 77 -7.00 13.00 9.67
C LYS A 77 -6.66 12.27 8.38
N SER A 78 -5.69 12.76 7.61
CA SER A 78 -5.21 12.12 6.38
C SER A 78 -4.64 10.73 6.66
N LEU A 79 -3.84 10.56 7.72
CA LEU A 79 -3.32 9.25 8.10
C LEU A 79 -4.41 8.28 8.53
N VAL A 80 -5.42 8.74 9.27
CA VAL A 80 -6.59 7.90 9.62
C VAL A 80 -7.31 7.47 8.33
N ALA A 81 -7.60 8.41 7.42
CA ALA A 81 -8.27 8.10 6.16
C ALA A 81 -7.46 7.10 5.31
N LEU A 82 -6.15 7.31 5.16
CA LEU A 82 -5.26 6.40 4.44
C LEU A 82 -5.25 5.00 5.05
N ASN A 83 -5.15 4.89 6.38
CA ASN A 83 -5.21 3.60 7.05
C ASN A 83 -6.54 2.89 6.80
N LEU A 84 -7.67 3.60 6.87
CA LEU A 84 -8.98 3.02 6.59
C LEU A 84 -9.10 2.53 5.14
N ILE A 85 -8.58 3.28 4.16
CA ILE A 85 -8.53 2.85 2.76
C ILE A 85 -7.71 1.56 2.62
N TYR A 86 -6.49 1.53 3.17
CA TYR A 86 -5.62 0.35 3.08
C TYR A 86 -6.20 -0.88 3.79
N ILE A 87 -6.84 -0.70 4.95
CA ILE A 87 -7.57 -1.78 5.64
C ILE A 87 -8.71 -2.28 4.75
N SER A 88 -9.47 -1.39 4.12
CA SER A 88 -10.61 -1.77 3.26
C SER A 88 -10.15 -2.57 2.04
N VAL A 89 -9.09 -2.11 1.37
CA VAL A 89 -8.48 -2.81 0.23
C VAL A 89 -7.92 -4.17 0.66
N PHE A 90 -7.25 -4.23 1.82
CA PHE A 90 -6.77 -5.50 2.37
C PHE A 90 -7.92 -6.48 2.66
N VAL A 91 -9.00 -6.02 3.31
CA VAL A 91 -10.18 -6.86 3.58
C VAL A 91 -10.80 -7.36 2.28
N TYR A 92 -10.88 -6.52 1.25
CA TYR A 92 -11.36 -6.91 -0.07
C TYR A 92 -10.49 -8.01 -0.70
N HIS A 93 -9.17 -7.87 -0.68
CA HIS A 93 -8.25 -8.90 -1.18
C HIS A 93 -8.32 -10.19 -0.37
N LEU A 94 -8.40 -10.10 0.96
CA LEU A 94 -8.53 -11.25 1.85
C LEU A 94 -9.83 -12.01 1.57
N TRP A 95 -10.94 -11.29 1.41
CA TRP A 95 -12.22 -11.89 1.04
C TRP A 95 -12.14 -12.60 -0.32
N GLY A 96 -11.54 -11.95 -1.33
CA GLY A 96 -11.34 -12.57 -2.65
C GLY A 96 -10.49 -13.84 -2.59
N LEU A 97 -9.43 -13.84 -1.80
CA LEU A 97 -8.58 -15.01 -1.57
C LEU A 97 -9.36 -16.16 -0.90
N LEU A 98 -10.11 -15.86 0.16
CA LEU A 98 -10.91 -16.85 0.88
C LEU A 98 -12.01 -17.44 -0.01
N PHE A 99 -12.65 -16.59 -0.82
CA PHE A 99 -13.65 -17.02 -1.80
C PHE A 99 -13.04 -18.01 -2.82
N LEU A 100 -11.88 -17.68 -3.39
CA LEU A 100 -11.17 -18.57 -4.31
C LEU A 100 -10.86 -19.92 -3.65
N ILE A 101 -10.28 -19.92 -2.44
CA ILE A 101 -9.96 -21.15 -1.70
C ILE A 101 -11.22 -21.99 -1.43
N SER A 102 -12.33 -21.36 -1.05
CA SER A 102 -13.58 -22.07 -0.76
C SER A 102 -14.26 -22.70 -1.98
N THR A 103 -13.91 -22.26 -3.19
CA THR A 103 -14.52 -22.74 -4.43
C THR A 103 -13.64 -23.72 -5.19
N THR A 104 -12.36 -23.83 -4.83
CA THR A 104 -11.40 -24.75 -5.46
C THR A 104 -11.09 -26.01 -4.64
N ILE A 105 -11.57 -26.08 -3.39
CA ILE A 105 -11.57 -27.28 -2.52
C ILE A 105 -12.94 -27.93 -2.59
#